data_AF-A0A1Q8BEQ2-F1
#
_entry.id   AF-A0A1Q8BEQ2-F1
#
_cell.length_a   1.000
_cell.length_b   1.000
_cell.length_c   1.000
_cell.angle_alpha   90.00
_cell.angle_beta   90.00
_cell.angle_gamma   90.00
#
_symmetry.space_group_name_H-M   'P 1'
#
loop_
_entity.id
_entity.type
_entity.pdbx_description
1 polymer ?
#
loop_
_entity_poly.entity_id
_entity_poly.type
_entity_poly.pdbx_seq_one_letter_code
_entity_poly.pdbx_strand_id
1 'polypeptide(L)'
;MEAFAKFSKPIWYGEAIRVQLNPQFQGLKTVKYDFVFLNDRTSESLAAGYVTVVCVDTANFKSTPIPERIRRIIEGTIDKE
;
A
#
# COMPACT_ATOMS: atom_id res chain seq x y z
N MET A 1 12.53 2.83 -3.80
CA MET A 1 11.09 3.04 -3.61
C MET A 1 10.65 4.10 -4.59
N GLU A 2 9.47 3.96 -5.15
CA GLU A 2 8.82 4.95 -6.01
C GLU A 2 7.44 5.23 -5.43
N ALA A 3 6.99 6.48 -5.47
CA ALA A 3 5.67 6.87 -5.01
C ALA A 3 5.07 7.93 -5.92
N PHE A 4 3.77 7.82 -6.16
CA PHE A 4 2.99 8.79 -6.91
C PHE A 4 1.67 9.04 -6.19
N ALA A 5 1.24 10.30 -6.14
CA ALA A 5 -0.06 10.67 -5.59
C ALA A 5 -0.70 11.76 -6.45
N LYS A 6 -2.00 11.61 -6.69
CA LYS A 6 -2.87 12.60 -7.30
C LYS A 6 -3.91 13.03 -6.26
N PHE A 7 -3.91 14.31 -5.93
CA PHE A 7 -4.84 14.91 -4.99
C PHE A 7 -6.01 15.53 -5.77
N SER A 8 -7.23 15.11 -5.43
CA SER A 8 -8.46 15.57 -6.08
C SER A 8 -9.18 16.63 -5.24
N LYS A 9 -9.18 16.48 -3.91
CA LYS A 9 -9.88 17.36 -2.97
C LYS A 9 -9.10 17.51 -1.65
N PRO A 10 -9.21 18.67 -0.97
CA PRO A 10 -8.68 18.82 0.38
C PRO A 10 -9.48 18.00 1.39
N ILE A 11 -8.88 17.77 2.55
CA ILE A 11 -9.49 17.06 3.69
C ILE A 11 -9.39 17.99 4.89
N TRP A 12 -10.47 18.14 5.64
CA TRP A 12 -10.48 19.03 6.80
C TRP A 12 -10.01 18.31 8.06
N TYR A 13 -9.42 19.06 8.98
CA TYR A 13 -9.00 18.52 10.26
C TYR A 13 -10.18 17.89 11.01
N GLY A 14 -9.96 16.71 11.59
CA GLY A 14 -10.97 15.96 12.33
C GLY A 14 -11.88 15.10 11.47
N GLU A 15 -11.77 15.13 10.14
CA GLU A 15 -12.51 14.21 9.27
C GLU A 15 -11.87 12.82 9.22
N ALA A 16 -12.70 11.79 9.39
CA ALA A 16 -12.28 10.42 9.18
C ALA A 16 -12.12 10.12 7.69
N ILE A 17 -11.06 9.37 7.37
CA ILE A 17 -10.77 8.90 6.01
C ILE A 17 -10.65 7.39 5.99
N ARG A 18 -11.02 6.81 4.85
CA ARG A 18 -10.81 5.40 4.57
C ARG A 18 -9.75 5.26 3.49
N VAL A 19 -8.74 4.44 3.74
CA VAL A 19 -7.71 4.12 2.75
C VAL A 19 -7.96 2.71 2.25
N GLN A 20 -8.24 2.58 0.97
CA GLN A 20 -8.30 1.29 0.29
C GLN A 20 -6.92 1.02 -0.31
N LEU A 21 -6.37 -0.17 -0.04
CA LEU A 21 -5.09 -0.63 -0.55
C LEU A 21 -5.32 -1.87 -1.42
N ASN A 22 -4.69 -1.89 -2.59
CA ASN A 22 -4.68 -3.02 -3.49
C ASN A 22 -3.22 -3.44 -3.76
N PRO A 23 -2.67 -4.42 -3.00
CA PRO A 23 -1.32 -4.89 -3.19
C PRO A 23 -1.19 -5.77 -4.45
N GLN A 24 -0.11 -5.57 -5.19
CA GLN A 24 0.26 -6.36 -6.38
C GLN A 24 1.74 -6.70 -6.32
N PHE A 25 2.09 -7.98 -6.39
CA PHE A 25 3.48 -8.40 -6.48
C PHE A 25 4.08 -8.08 -7.85
N GLN A 26 5.28 -7.51 -7.84
CA GLN A 26 6.09 -7.27 -9.03
C GLN A 26 7.36 -8.13 -8.95
N GLY A 27 7.20 -9.41 -9.23
CA GLY A 27 8.26 -10.41 -9.01
C GLY A 27 8.41 -10.79 -7.53
N LEU A 28 9.61 -11.24 -7.14
CA LEU A 28 9.85 -11.86 -5.82
C LEU A 28 10.15 -10.87 -4.70
N LYS A 29 10.57 -9.64 -5.03
CA LYS A 29 11.15 -8.69 -4.08
C LYS A 29 10.37 -7.38 -3.96
N THR A 30 9.41 -7.15 -4.83
CA THR A 30 8.73 -5.86 -4.98
C THR A 30 7.23 -6.02 -4.83
N VAL A 31 6.60 -5.08 -4.14
CA VAL A 31 5.14 -4.95 -4.08
C VAL A 31 4.78 -3.53 -4.49
N LYS A 32 3.83 -3.42 -5.42
CA LYS A 32 3.16 -2.17 -5.74
C LYS A 32 1.84 -2.14 -4.98
N TYR A 33 1.62 -1.11 -4.19
CA TYR A 33 0.36 -0.85 -3.52
C TYR A 33 -0.34 0.29 -4.23
N ASP A 34 -1.35 -0.02 -5.03
CA ASP A 34 -2.28 1.01 -5.50
C ASP A 34 -3.18 1.40 -4.32
N PHE A 35 -3.43 2.70 -4.13
CA PHE A 35 -4.22 3.20 -3.02
C PHE A 35 -5.25 4.25 -3.46
N VAL A 36 -6.37 4.28 -2.74
CA VAL A 36 -7.39 5.33 -2.85
C VAL A 36 -7.77 5.82 -1.47
N PHE A 37 -7.69 7.13 -1.27
CA PHE A 37 -8.21 7.83 -0.11
C PHE A 37 -9.66 8.22 -0.37
N LEU A 38 -10.54 7.81 0.53
CA LEU A 38 -11.97 8.06 0.48
C LEU A 38 -12.40 8.85 1.71
N ASN A 39 -13.36 9.76 1.55
CA ASN A 39 -14.09 10.32 2.69
C ASN A 39 -14.91 9.18 3.31
N ASP A 40 -14.78 8.96 4.62
CA ASP A 40 -15.37 7.78 5.25
C ASP A 40 -16.92 7.77 5.20
N ARG A 41 -17.54 8.96 5.24
CA ARG A 41 -19.00 9.10 5.24
C ARG A 41 -19.59 9.04 3.84
N THR A 42 -18.98 9.73 2.87
CA THR A 42 -19.55 9.88 1.52
C THR A 42 -18.97 8.89 0.52
N SER A 43 -17.90 8.18 0.88
CA SER A 43 -17.11 7.34 -0.04
C SER A 43 -16.55 8.12 -1.24
N GLU A 44 -16.48 9.45 -1.16
CA GLU A 44 -15.92 10.28 -2.23
C GLU A 44 -14.40 10.12 -2.31
N SER A 45 -13.85 10.02 -3.52
CA SER A 45 -12.40 9.96 -3.76
C SER A 45 -11.72 11.31 -3.52
N LEU A 46 -10.81 11.33 -2.54
CA LEU A 46 -10.06 12.50 -2.11
C LEU A 46 -8.68 12.57 -2.76
N ALA A 47 -8.03 11.41 -2.87
CA ALA A 47 -6.75 11.23 -3.53
C ALA A 47 -6.59 9.78 -3.97
N ALA A 48 -5.73 9.54 -4.95
CA ALA A 48 -5.35 8.20 -5.37
C ALA A 48 -3.89 8.19 -5.81
N GLY A 49 -3.28 7.02 -5.80
CA GLY A 49 -1.88 6.90 -6.16
C GLY A 49 -1.37 5.49 -6.02
N TYR A 50 -0.05 5.37 -6.02
CA TYR A 50 0.60 4.10 -5.76
C TYR A 50 1.93 4.31 -5.03
N VAL A 51 2.37 3.24 -4.39
CA VAL A 51 3.72 3.13 -3.85
C VAL A 51 4.32 1.78 -4.23
N THR A 52 5.50 1.82 -4.84
CA THR A 52 6.28 0.64 -5.18
C THR A 52 7.41 0.49 -4.16
N VAL A 53 7.34 -0.56 -3.34
CA VAL A 53 8.31 -0.87 -2.30
C VAL A 53 9.06 -2.15 -2.61
N VAL A 54 10.32 -2.21 -2.19
CA VAL A 54 11.22 -3.35 -2.40
C VAL A 54 11.68 -3.86 -1.04
N CYS A 55 11.67 -5.18 -0.84
CA CYS A 55 12.24 -5.80 0.34
C CYS A 55 13.77 -5.72 0.27
N VAL A 56 14.39 -5.28 1.37
CA VAL A 56 15.83 -5.09 1.49
C VAL A 56 16.33 -5.71 2.77
N ASP A 57 17.52 -6.29 2.71
CA ASP A 57 18.29 -6.67 3.89
C ASP A 57 18.89 -5.40 4.53
N THR A 58 18.62 -5.20 5.82
CA THR A 58 19.05 -4.02 6.57
C THR A 58 20.54 -4.01 6.88
N ALA A 59 21.23 -5.14 6.78
CA ALA A 59 22.67 -5.23 7.04
C ALA A 59 23.52 -4.75 5.85
N ASN A 60 23.06 -4.98 4.61
CA ASN A 60 23.83 -4.71 3.39
C ASN A 60 23.09 -3.85 2.36
N PHE A 61 21.84 -3.45 2.64
CA PHE A 61 20.97 -2.66 1.77
C PHE A 61 20.78 -3.24 0.37
N LYS A 62 20.93 -4.56 0.22
CA LYS A 62 20.63 -5.27 -1.03
C LYS A 62 19.19 -5.74 -1.05
N SER A 63 18.60 -5.73 -2.24
CA SER A 63 17.24 -6.24 -2.42
C SER A 63 17.20 -7.75 -2.24
N THR A 64 16.27 -8.24 -1.44
CA THR A 64 16.07 -9.67 -1.16
C THR A 64 14.63 -10.07 -1.48
N PRO A 65 14.34 -11.37 -1.67
CA PRO A 65 12.97 -11.84 -1.77
C PRO A 65 12.15 -11.46 -0.53
N ILE A 66 10.87 -11.16 -0.74
CA ILE A 66 9.92 -10.91 0.35
C ILE A 66 9.79 -12.21 1.16
N PRO A 67 9.92 -12.17 2.50
CA PRO A 67 9.74 -13.34 3.33
C PRO A 67 8.37 -13.99 3.11
N GLU A 68 8.33 -15.32 3.00
CA GLU A 68 7.13 -16.09 2.66
C GLU A 68 5.94 -15.78 3.58
N ARG A 69 6.19 -15.58 4.88
CA ARG A 69 5.14 -15.19 5.84
C ARG A 69 4.49 -13.85 5.47
N ILE A 70 5.29 -12.84 5.10
CA ILE A 70 4.77 -11.53 4.69
C ILE A 70 4.04 -11.64 3.37
N ARG A 71 4.56 -12.43 2.43
CA ARG A 71 3.91 -12.70 1.16
C ARG A 71 2.50 -13.24 1.34
N ARG A 72 2.33 -14.28 2.17
CA ARG A 72 1.02 -14.87 2.46
C ARG A 72 0.04 -13.90 3.14
N ILE A 73 0.53 -13.04 4.04
CA ILE A 73 -0.29 -11.98 4.66
C ILE A 73 -0.83 -11.03 3.59
N ILE A 74 0.03 -10.61 2.64
CA ILE A 74 -0.35 -9.69 1.57
C ILE A 74 -1.29 -10.37 0.56
N GLU A 75 -1.12 -11.67 0.30
CA GLU A 75 -2.03 -12.47 -0.53
C GLU A 75 -3.39 -12.72 0.14
N GLY A 76 -3.53 -12.42 1.44
CA GLY A 76 -4.75 -12.69 2.20
C GLY A 76 -4.97 -14.17 2.51
N THR A 77 -3.93 -15.00 2.41
CA THR A 77 -3.96 -16.46 2.64
C THR A 77 -3.61 -16.87 4.08
N ILE A 78 -3.46 -15.90 4.99
CA ILE A 78 -3.46 -16.14 6.44
C ILE A 78 -4.73 -15.50 6.98
N ASP A 79 -5.68 -16.36 7.36
CA ASP A 79 -6.92 -15.95 8.02
C ASP A 79 -6.62 -15.10 9.26
N LYS A 80 -7.46 -14.08 9.46
CA LYS A 80 -7.51 -13.29 10.69
C LYS A 80 -8.05 -14.21 11.78
N GLU A 81 -7.18 -14.70 12.68
CA GLU A 81 -7.59 -15.22 13.98
C GLU A 81 -8.43 -14.20 14.77
#